data_AF-A0AAE0KJB3-F1
#
_entry.id   AF-A0AAE0KJB3-F1
#
_cell.length_a   1.000
_cell.length_b   1.000
_cell.length_c   1.000
_cell.angle_alpha   90.00
_cell.angle_beta   90.00
_cell.angle_gamma   90.00
#
_symmetry.space_group_name_H-M   'P 1'
#
loop_
_entity.id
_entity.type
_entity.pdbx_description
1 polymer ?
#
loop_
_entity_poly.entity_id
_entity_poly.type
_entity_poly.pdbx_seq_one_letter_code
_entity_poly.pdbx_strand_id
1 'polypeptide(L)'
;MSGLSAREKALKLTRSHLGSIVPRWHHDGRMFTCTCTCAAGPAAAAAAVPHAKYAVSLLGPGTRVMAPGPQVDKAITASDVAVRLAAEVAMQKEEAAGRPRAWLLPEDDEDRIRADLARQLAGCGEQVGVEPGQVIRFTWGQDDSPVHSEPDLSGGDRIFMSVLFGTEDELRDMAEFREVDYHESVPVSS
;
A
#
# COMPACT_ATOMS: atom_id res chain seq x y z
N MET A 1 8.83 -7.07 -29.76
CA MET A 1 8.05 -6.10 -28.97
C MET A 1 7.37 -6.89 -27.85
N SER A 2 7.99 -6.96 -26.68
CA SER A 2 7.40 -7.59 -25.49
C SER A 2 6.32 -6.68 -24.95
N GLY A 3 5.05 -7.08 -25.12
CA GLY A 3 3.89 -6.29 -24.74
C GLY A 3 3.87 -5.97 -23.25
N LEU A 4 3.43 -4.75 -22.93
CA LEU A 4 3.02 -4.37 -21.58
C LEU A 4 1.99 -5.38 -21.09
N SER A 5 2.33 -6.13 -20.04
CA SER A 5 1.41 -7.07 -19.43
C SER A 5 0.98 -6.50 -18.09
N ALA A 6 -0.31 -6.23 -17.94
CA ALA A 6 -0.91 -6.02 -16.62
C ALA A 6 -1.02 -7.39 -15.96
N ARG A 7 -0.24 -7.68 -14.92
CA ARG A 7 -0.20 -9.06 -14.37
C ARG A 7 -0.86 -9.22 -13.00
N GLU A 8 -1.16 -8.13 -12.30
CA GLU A 8 -1.89 -8.22 -11.02
C GLU A 8 -3.10 -7.30 -11.00
N LYS A 9 -4.27 -7.90 -10.80
CA LYS A 9 -5.55 -7.21 -10.59
C LYS A 9 -6.09 -7.65 -9.23
N ALA A 10 -6.37 -6.69 -8.37
CA ALA A 10 -6.93 -6.95 -7.04
C ALA A 10 -8.27 -6.24 -6.90
N LEU A 11 -9.28 -6.98 -6.42
CA LEU A 11 -10.56 -6.44 -5.97
C LEU A 11 -10.66 -6.70 -4.46
N LYS A 12 -10.70 -5.63 -3.68
CA LYS A 12 -10.83 -5.68 -2.23
C LYS A 12 -12.24 -5.25 -1.82
N LEU A 13 -12.90 -6.13 -1.07
CA LEU A 13 -14.20 -5.88 -0.45
C LEU A 13 -13.95 -5.70 1.05
N THR A 14 -14.17 -4.49 1.57
CA THR A 14 -13.99 -4.22 3.00
C THR A 14 -15.35 -3.92 3.64
N ARG A 15 -15.72 -4.71 4.64
CA ARG A 15 -16.91 -4.49 5.46
C ARG A 15 -16.62 -3.49 6.58
N SER A 16 -17.52 -2.53 6.76
CA SER A 16 -17.51 -1.57 7.85
C SER A 16 -17.63 -2.27 9.21
N HIS A 17 -16.77 -1.87 10.16
CA HIS A 17 -16.79 -2.31 11.55
C HIS A 17 -16.17 -1.23 12.45
N LEU A 18 -16.36 -1.31 13.78
CA LEU A 18 -15.90 -0.27 14.72
C LEU A 18 -14.39 -0.02 14.68
N GLY A 19 -13.57 -1.03 14.37
CA GLY A 19 -12.13 -0.88 14.14
C GLY A 19 -11.76 -0.14 12.84
N SER A 20 -12.72 0.25 12.01
CA SER A 20 -12.49 0.96 10.75
C SER A 20 -12.62 2.48 10.85
N ILE A 21 -12.72 3.05 12.06
CA ILE A 21 -12.91 4.50 12.26
C ILE A 21 -11.60 5.27 12.03
N VAL A 22 -10.44 4.63 12.24
CA VAL A 22 -9.13 5.24 12.01
C VAL A 22 -8.60 4.84 10.63
N PRO A 23 -8.31 5.80 9.72
CA PRO A 23 -7.73 5.50 8.42
C PRO A 23 -6.40 4.75 8.55
N ARG A 24 -6.19 3.75 7.70
CA ARG A 24 -4.92 3.02 7.60
C ARG A 24 -4.07 3.63 6.50
N TRP A 25 -3.08 4.43 6.89
CA TRP A 25 -2.13 5.07 5.98
C TRP A 25 -0.92 4.17 5.72
N HIS A 26 -0.49 4.07 4.46
CA HIS A 26 0.65 3.26 4.06
C HIS A 26 1.22 3.73 2.71
N HIS A 27 2.47 3.31 2.42
CA HIS A 27 2.99 3.23 1.06
C HIS A 27 2.58 1.91 0.42
N ASP A 28 2.45 1.90 -0.90
CA ASP A 28 2.21 0.65 -1.62
C ASP A 28 3.52 -0.06 -1.96
N GLY A 29 3.72 -1.21 -1.32
CA GLY A 29 4.81 -2.14 -1.62
C GLY A 29 6.13 -1.82 -0.91
N ARG A 30 7.12 -2.68 -1.16
CA ARG A 30 8.50 -2.46 -0.72
C ARG A 30 9.12 -1.37 -1.58
N MET A 31 9.84 -0.43 -0.95
CA MET A 31 10.59 0.58 -1.68
C MET A 31 11.80 -0.10 -2.36
N PHE A 32 11.98 0.11 -3.67
CA PHE A 32 13.06 -0.48 -4.44
C PHE A 32 13.73 0.56 -5.34
N THR A 33 15.04 0.44 -5.53
CA THR A 33 15.73 1.23 -6.55
C THR A 33 15.35 0.69 -7.93
N CYS A 34 14.70 1.49 -8.77
CA CYS A 34 14.41 1.02 -10.12
C CYS A 34 15.70 0.75 -10.89
N THR A 35 15.83 -0.46 -11.41
CA THR A 35 16.95 -0.87 -12.29
C THR A 35 16.60 -0.71 -13.77
N CYS A 36 15.37 -0.25 -14.06
CA CYS A 36 14.85 0.01 -15.38
C CYS A 36 15.61 1.15 -16.08
N THR A 37 15.74 1.09 -17.41
CA THR A 37 16.36 2.16 -18.21
C THR A 37 15.49 3.42 -18.35
N CYS A 38 14.37 3.49 -17.63
CA CYS A 38 13.43 4.62 -17.68
C CYS A 38 14.07 5.95 -17.24
N ALA A 39 15.14 5.89 -16.47
CA ALA A 39 15.91 7.04 -16.02
C ALA A 39 16.72 7.72 -17.14
N ALA A 40 16.82 7.13 -18.35
CA ALA A 40 17.67 7.62 -19.44
C ALA A 40 17.05 8.75 -20.30
N GLY A 41 16.00 9.43 -19.82
CA GLY A 41 15.39 10.60 -20.46
C GLY A 41 14.02 10.35 -21.13
N PRO A 42 13.40 11.39 -21.71
CA PRO A 42 11.98 11.38 -22.09
C PRO A 42 11.62 10.36 -23.20
N ALA A 43 12.56 10.01 -24.08
CA ALA A 43 12.35 8.97 -25.09
C ALA A 43 12.42 7.55 -24.51
N ALA A 44 13.23 7.33 -23.46
CA ALA A 44 13.32 6.06 -22.76
C ALA A 44 12.14 5.84 -21.80
N ALA A 45 11.58 6.92 -21.23
CA ALA A 45 10.39 6.88 -20.38
C ALA A 45 9.13 6.40 -21.12
N ALA A 46 9.01 6.65 -22.43
CA ALA A 46 7.88 6.18 -23.24
C ALA A 46 7.91 4.67 -23.53
N ALA A 47 9.10 4.05 -23.45
CA ALA A 47 9.31 2.61 -23.63
C ALA A 47 9.51 1.86 -22.30
N ALA A 48 9.53 2.59 -21.18
CA ALA A 48 9.75 2.04 -19.86
C ALA A 48 8.55 1.22 -19.37
N VAL A 49 8.84 0.12 -18.69
CA VAL A 49 7.82 -0.61 -17.92
C VAL A 49 7.26 0.36 -16.87
N PRO A 50 5.93 0.62 -16.85
CA PRO A 50 5.37 1.53 -15.89
C PRO A 50 5.29 0.84 -14.52
N HIS A 51 6.13 1.28 -13.57
CA HIS A 51 6.03 0.91 -12.15
C HIS A 51 4.87 1.68 -11.51
N ALA A 52 3.65 1.37 -11.94
CA ALA A 52 2.47 2.16 -11.63
C ALA A 52 1.34 1.30 -11.07
N LYS A 53 0.68 1.84 -10.05
CA LYS A 53 -0.59 1.33 -9.56
C LYS A 53 -1.70 2.26 -10.02
N TYR A 54 -2.74 1.65 -10.56
CA TYR A 54 -4.02 2.30 -10.79
C TYR A 54 -4.97 1.83 -9.71
N ALA A 55 -5.70 2.75 -9.10
CA ALA A 55 -6.60 2.45 -8.01
C ALA A 55 -7.88 3.26 -8.14
N VAL A 56 -9.01 2.64 -7.80
CA VAL A 56 -10.33 3.27 -7.81
C VAL A 56 -11.19 2.72 -6.68
N SER A 57 -11.92 3.62 -6.02
CA SER A 57 -13.01 3.24 -5.12
C SER A 57 -14.28 3.17 -5.98
N LEU A 58 -14.85 1.98 -6.15
CA LEU A 58 -16.07 1.76 -6.93
C LEU A 58 -17.32 2.06 -6.10
N LEU A 59 -17.25 1.77 -4.80
CA LEU A 59 -18.33 2.01 -3.84
C LEU A 59 -17.73 2.32 -2.46
N GLY A 60 -18.42 3.13 -1.67
CA GLY A 60 -18.02 3.49 -0.31
C GLY A 60 -17.03 4.65 -0.26
N PRO A 61 -16.42 4.87 0.92
CA PRO A 61 -15.51 6.00 1.13
C PRO A 61 -14.29 5.96 0.18
N GLY A 62 -13.91 7.15 -0.29
CA GLY A 62 -12.80 7.36 -1.20
C GLY A 62 -11.41 7.22 -0.56
N THR A 63 -10.42 6.82 -1.35
CA THR A 63 -9.01 6.86 -0.93
C THR A 63 -8.60 8.31 -0.65
N ARG A 64 -7.84 8.56 0.42
CA ARG A 64 -7.12 9.84 0.56
C ARG A 64 -5.67 9.63 0.17
N VAL A 65 -5.08 10.62 -0.46
CA VAL A 65 -3.67 10.61 -0.87
C VAL A 65 -2.97 11.86 -0.35
N MET A 66 -1.69 11.69 -0.03
CA MET A 66 -0.78 12.76 0.32
C MET A 66 0.47 12.65 -0.55
N ALA A 67 0.96 13.80 -1.02
CA ALA A 67 2.24 13.84 -1.70
C ALA A 67 3.36 13.42 -0.73
N PRO A 68 4.39 12.70 -1.21
CA PRO A 68 5.56 12.40 -0.40
C PRO A 68 6.27 13.69 0.00
N GLY A 69 6.97 13.66 1.13
CA GLY A 69 7.68 14.82 1.62
C GLY A 69 8.22 14.63 3.03
N PRO A 70 9.20 15.44 3.46
CA PRO A 70 10.03 15.11 4.63
C PRO A 70 9.24 14.85 5.92
N GLN A 71 8.12 15.54 6.12
CA GLN A 71 7.27 15.35 7.30
C GLN A 71 6.41 14.09 7.20
N VAL A 72 5.84 13.83 6.02
CA VAL A 72 5.04 12.64 5.72
C VAL A 72 5.91 11.38 5.83
N ASP A 73 7.08 11.41 5.18
CA ASP A 73 8.02 10.28 5.13
C ASP A 73 8.55 9.96 6.54
N LYS A 74 8.84 11.00 7.34
CA LYS A 74 9.22 10.85 8.74
C LYS A 74 8.11 10.19 9.56
N ALA A 75 6.85 10.59 9.38
CA ALA A 75 5.72 10.03 10.12
C ALA A 75 5.51 8.54 9.77
N ILE A 76 5.56 8.19 8.48
CA ILE A 76 5.44 6.79 8.03
C ILE A 76 6.61 5.95 8.54
N THR A 77 7.84 6.43 8.37
CA THR A 77 9.03 5.72 8.84
C THR A 77 8.98 5.47 10.35
N ALA A 78 8.55 6.48 11.13
CA ALA A 78 8.39 6.33 12.58
C ALA A 78 7.32 5.29 12.94
N SER A 79 6.21 5.25 12.19
CA SER A 79 5.16 4.24 12.35
C SER A 79 5.68 2.84 12.02
N ASP A 80 6.40 2.66 10.93
CA ASP A 80 6.97 1.37 10.53
C ASP A 80 7.97 0.84 11.57
N VAL A 81 8.79 1.73 12.14
CA VAL A 81 9.70 1.39 13.24
C VAL A 81 8.91 0.99 14.49
N ALA A 82 7.85 1.73 14.83
CA ALA A 82 7.01 1.41 15.98
C ALA A 82 6.32 0.04 15.82
N VAL A 83 5.83 -0.29 14.63
CA VAL A 83 5.26 -1.60 14.29
C VAL A 83 6.30 -2.70 14.50
N ARG A 84 7.51 -2.55 13.93
CA ARG A 84 8.57 -3.56 14.07
C ARG A 84 8.97 -3.79 15.52
N LEU A 85 9.14 -2.70 16.28
CA LEU A 85 9.50 -2.79 17.70
C LEU A 85 8.39 -3.44 18.52
N ALA A 86 7.12 -3.10 18.27
CA ALA A 86 5.99 -3.72 18.95
C ALA A 86 5.90 -5.23 18.65
N ALA A 87 6.12 -5.63 17.40
CA ALA A 87 6.17 -7.04 17.01
C ALA A 87 7.32 -7.77 17.73
N GLU A 88 8.51 -7.17 17.78
CA GLU A 88 9.66 -7.76 18.48
C GLU A 88 9.39 -7.94 19.98
N VAL A 89 8.82 -6.92 20.63
CA VAL A 89 8.43 -7.00 22.05
C VAL A 89 7.36 -8.07 22.29
N ALA A 90 6.38 -8.19 21.40
CA ALA A 90 5.35 -9.23 21.48
C ALA A 90 5.97 -10.62 21.36
N MET A 91 6.87 -10.84 20.40
CA MET A 91 7.58 -12.11 20.22
C MET A 91 8.41 -12.48 21.46
N GLN A 92 9.13 -11.51 22.04
CA GLN A 92 9.93 -11.74 23.26
C GLN A 92 9.04 -12.13 24.45
N LYS A 93 7.85 -11.54 24.58
CA LYS A 93 6.89 -11.88 25.64
C LYS A 93 6.32 -13.29 25.46
N GLU A 94 5.97 -13.68 24.23
CA GLU A 94 5.48 -15.03 23.93
C GLU A 94 6.55 -16.09 24.22
N GLU A 95 7.80 -15.83 23.84
CA GLU A 95 8.95 -16.69 24.11
C GLU A 95 9.18 -16.84 25.63
N ALA A 96 9.18 -15.74 26.38
CA ALA A 96 9.28 -15.77 27.84
C ALA A 96 8.10 -16.50 28.52
N ALA A 97 6.92 -16.50 27.89
CA ALA A 97 5.73 -17.21 28.36
C ALA A 97 5.68 -18.69 27.90
N GLY A 98 6.66 -19.17 27.14
CA GLY A 98 6.68 -20.54 26.60
C GLY A 98 5.59 -20.83 25.56
N ARG A 99 5.04 -19.79 24.93
CA ARG A 99 4.01 -19.90 23.90
C ARG A 99 4.65 -19.90 22.49
N PRO A 100 4.00 -20.54 21.50
CA PRO A 100 4.48 -20.50 20.13
C PRO A 100 4.52 -19.05 19.63
N ARG A 101 5.55 -18.72 18.84
CA ARG A 101 5.72 -17.38 18.25
C ARG A 101 4.48 -17.01 17.44
N ALA A 102 3.72 -16.04 17.93
CA ALA A 102 2.71 -15.35 17.14
C ALA A 102 3.38 -14.15 16.46
N TRP A 103 3.26 -14.07 15.13
CA TRP A 103 3.74 -12.94 14.32
C TRP A 103 2.77 -11.76 14.31
N LEU A 104 1.66 -11.86 15.05
CA LEU A 104 0.62 -10.83 15.11
C LEU A 104 0.96 -9.79 16.16
N LEU A 105 0.83 -8.51 15.78
CA LEU A 105 0.84 -7.41 16.73
C LEU A 105 -0.35 -7.56 17.68
N PRO A 106 -0.18 -7.26 18.97
CA PRO A 106 -1.33 -7.06 19.85
C PRO A 106 -2.26 -5.99 19.25
N GLU A 107 -3.57 -6.27 19.19
CA GLU A 107 -4.56 -5.37 18.56
C GLU A 107 -4.47 -3.94 19.12
N ASP A 108 -4.29 -3.80 20.44
CA ASP A 108 -4.14 -2.51 21.12
C ASP A 108 -2.91 -1.71 20.65
N ASP A 109 -1.79 -2.40 20.34
CA ASP A 109 -0.58 -1.75 19.86
C ASP A 109 -0.76 -1.31 18.40
N GLU A 110 -1.37 -2.13 17.54
CA GLU A 110 -1.68 -1.78 16.15
C GLU A 110 -2.61 -0.56 16.09
N ASP A 111 -3.69 -0.56 16.87
CA ASP A 111 -4.65 0.54 16.91
C ASP A 111 -4.03 1.83 17.43
N ARG A 112 -3.19 1.76 18.46
CA ARG A 112 -2.46 2.93 18.98
C ARG A 112 -1.52 3.49 17.92
N ILE A 113 -0.70 2.65 17.29
CA ILE A 113 0.27 3.08 16.27
C ILE A 113 -0.46 3.72 15.08
N ARG A 114 -1.57 3.11 14.63
CA ARG A 114 -2.40 3.64 13.55
C ARG A 114 -3.02 4.99 13.89
N ALA A 115 -3.54 5.14 15.11
CA ALA A 115 -4.09 6.42 15.59
C ALA A 115 -3.01 7.51 15.68
N ASP A 116 -1.82 7.16 16.17
CA ASP A 116 -0.68 8.08 16.23
C ASP A 116 -0.23 8.53 14.85
N LEU A 117 -0.15 7.62 13.88
CA LEU A 117 0.19 7.94 12.50
C LEU A 117 -0.87 8.86 11.88
N ALA A 118 -2.15 8.54 12.03
CA ALA A 118 -3.23 9.37 11.51
C ALA A 118 -3.21 10.80 12.07
N ARG A 119 -2.91 10.95 13.37
CA ARG A 119 -2.75 12.27 14.02
C ARG A 119 -1.55 13.04 13.48
N GLN A 120 -0.41 12.37 13.27
CA GLN A 120 0.77 13.01 12.69
C GLN A 120 0.51 13.50 11.27
N LEU A 121 -0.04 12.62 10.41
CA LEU A 121 -0.33 12.95 9.01
C LEU A 121 -1.39 14.03 8.84
N ALA A 122 -2.35 14.16 9.77
CA ALA A 122 -3.29 15.28 9.79
C ALA A 122 -2.59 16.66 9.90
N GLY A 123 -1.34 16.71 10.40
CA GLY A 123 -0.54 17.93 10.50
C GLY A 123 0.54 18.09 9.42
N CYS A 124 0.73 17.14 8.51
CA CYS A 124 1.88 17.11 7.59
C CYS A 124 1.63 17.75 6.22
N GLY A 125 0.38 18.09 5.85
CA GLY A 125 0.09 18.71 4.56
C GLY A 125 -1.34 18.50 4.07
N GLU A 126 -1.56 18.80 2.80
CA GLU A 126 -2.85 18.63 2.14
C GLU A 126 -3.15 17.15 1.92
N GLN A 127 -4.33 16.72 2.37
CA GLN A 127 -4.90 15.42 2.06
C GLN A 127 -5.90 15.57 0.93
N VAL A 128 -5.59 14.99 -0.22
CA VAL A 128 -6.50 15.01 -1.38
C VAL A 128 -7.43 13.81 -1.28
N GLY A 129 -8.73 14.07 -1.22
CA GLY A 129 -9.77 13.05 -1.32
C GLY A 129 -10.00 12.64 -2.78
N VAL A 130 -10.08 11.33 -3.02
CA VAL A 130 -10.41 10.77 -4.33
C VAL A 130 -11.86 10.34 -4.30
N GLU A 131 -12.69 10.94 -5.16
CA GLU A 131 -14.11 10.61 -5.21
C GLU A 131 -14.35 9.21 -5.82
N PRO A 132 -15.43 8.51 -5.42
CA PRO A 132 -15.81 7.25 -6.06
C PRO A 132 -15.89 7.36 -7.58
N GLY A 133 -15.32 6.39 -8.28
CA GLY A 133 -15.22 6.36 -9.75
C GLY A 133 -14.02 7.13 -10.33
N GLN A 134 -13.33 7.97 -9.56
CA GLN A 134 -12.06 8.55 -10.01
C GLN A 134 -10.93 7.52 -9.94
N VAL A 135 -10.15 7.43 -11.02
CA VAL A 135 -8.96 6.58 -11.07
C VAL A 135 -7.75 7.42 -10.67
N ILE A 136 -7.06 6.99 -9.62
CA ILE A 136 -5.72 7.50 -9.30
C ILE A 136 -4.67 6.61 -9.93
N ARG A 137 -3.63 7.26 -10.47
CA ARG A 137 -2.39 6.62 -10.91
C ARG A 137 -1.26 7.16 -10.06
N PHE A 138 -0.48 6.27 -9.48
CA PHE A 138 0.73 6.63 -8.78
C PHE A 138 1.85 5.62 -9.02
N THR A 139 3.09 6.07 -8.87
CA THR A 139 4.25 5.20 -8.82
C THR A 139 4.20 4.37 -7.54
N TRP A 140 4.60 3.10 -7.59
CA TRP A 140 4.66 2.24 -6.41
C TRP A 140 6.08 1.75 -6.18
N GLY A 141 6.45 1.54 -4.92
CA GLY A 141 7.81 1.17 -4.51
C GLY A 141 8.92 2.17 -4.91
N GLN A 142 8.58 3.42 -5.25
CA GLN A 142 9.53 4.49 -5.60
C GLN A 142 9.42 5.65 -4.61
N ASP A 143 10.47 6.46 -4.48
CA ASP A 143 10.52 7.60 -3.54
C ASP A 143 9.43 8.65 -3.78
N ASP A 144 8.87 8.72 -4.99
CA ASP A 144 7.76 9.60 -5.34
C ASP A 144 6.37 8.96 -5.12
N SER A 145 6.32 7.74 -4.57
CA SER A 145 5.08 7.02 -4.25
C SER A 145 4.31 7.75 -3.15
N PRO A 146 3.01 8.08 -3.37
CA PRO A 146 2.21 8.78 -2.39
C PRO A 146 1.90 7.88 -1.19
N VAL A 147 1.72 8.54 -0.05
CA VAL A 147 1.07 7.93 1.10
C VAL A 147 -0.43 7.95 0.87
N HIS A 148 -1.09 6.82 1.02
CA HIS A 148 -2.52 6.71 0.77
C HIS A 148 -3.23 5.90 1.84
N SER A 149 -4.53 6.15 1.99
CA SER A 149 -5.34 5.54 3.04
C SER A 149 -6.29 4.46 2.52
N GLU A 150 -6.44 3.41 3.33
CA GLU A 150 -7.76 2.81 3.49
C GLU A 150 -8.55 3.76 4.40
N PRO A 151 -9.65 4.37 3.91
CA PRO A 151 -10.35 5.45 4.59
C PRO A 151 -11.12 4.95 5.81
N ASP A 152 -11.59 5.90 6.62
CA ASP A 152 -12.61 5.64 7.63
C ASP A 152 -13.87 5.04 6.98
N LEU A 153 -14.28 3.85 7.45
CA LEU A 153 -15.43 3.09 6.94
C LEU A 153 -16.69 3.24 7.80
N SER A 154 -16.73 4.21 8.72
CA SER A 154 -17.94 4.54 9.49
C SER A 154 -19.15 4.88 8.60
N GLY A 155 -18.89 5.35 7.37
CA GLY A 155 -19.90 5.64 6.36
C GLY A 155 -20.42 4.44 5.56
N GLY A 156 -19.91 3.22 5.80
CA GLY A 156 -20.38 1.99 5.16
C GLY A 156 -19.28 1.17 4.46
N ASP A 157 -19.70 0.08 3.84
CA ASP A 157 -18.81 -0.87 3.16
C ASP A 157 -18.13 -0.24 1.94
N ARG A 158 -16.98 -0.81 1.56
CA ARG A 158 -16.14 -0.29 0.47
C ARG A 158 -15.77 -1.36 -0.53
N ILE A 159 -15.89 -1.02 -1.81
CA ILE A 159 -15.36 -1.82 -2.93
C ILE A 159 -14.23 -1.02 -3.56
N PHE A 160 -13.02 -1.55 -3.47
CA PHE A 160 -11.82 -0.94 -4.01
C PHE A 160 -11.16 -1.88 -5.03
N MET A 161 -10.79 -1.34 -6.18
CA MET A 161 -10.08 -2.09 -7.21
C MET A 161 -8.72 -1.44 -7.47
N SER A 162 -7.69 -2.26 -7.64
CA SER A 162 -6.40 -1.80 -8.10
C SER A 162 -5.77 -2.73 -9.13
N VAL A 163 -4.96 -2.15 -10.01
CA VAL A 163 -4.18 -2.86 -11.01
C VAL A 163 -2.74 -2.40 -10.91
N LEU A 164 -1.82 -3.35 -10.74
CA LEU A 164 -0.39 -3.07 -10.68
C LEU A 164 0.27 -3.40 -12.02
N PHE A 165 1.16 -2.51 -12.42
CA PHE A 165 2.05 -2.68 -13.57
C PHE A 165 3.49 -2.64 -13.05
N GLY A 166 4.30 -3.56 -13.56
CA GLY A 166 5.68 -3.75 -13.16
C GLY A 166 6.32 -4.89 -13.94
N THR A 167 7.58 -5.18 -13.64
CA THR A 167 8.26 -6.38 -14.13
C THR A 167 7.69 -7.64 -13.47
N GLU A 168 8.04 -8.81 -13.99
CA GLU A 168 7.58 -10.06 -13.39
C GLU A 168 8.10 -10.25 -11.97
N ASP A 169 9.39 -9.97 -11.75
CA ASP A 169 10.03 -10.09 -10.44
C ASP A 169 9.40 -9.14 -9.42
N GLU A 170 9.10 -7.90 -9.85
CA GLU A 170 8.37 -6.91 -9.06
C GLU A 170 6.98 -7.41 -8.63
N LEU A 171 6.22 -8.00 -9.56
CA LEU A 171 4.87 -8.48 -9.26
C LEU A 171 4.89 -9.77 -8.43
N ARG A 172 5.92 -10.61 -8.57
CA ARG A 172 6.14 -11.77 -7.69
C ARG A 172 6.53 -11.34 -6.27
N ASP A 173 7.43 -10.36 -6.13
CA ASP A 173 7.78 -9.78 -4.82
C ASP A 173 6.57 -9.12 -4.15
N MET A 174 5.71 -8.43 -4.92
CA MET A 174 4.46 -7.89 -4.41
C MET A 174 3.47 -8.96 -3.96
N ALA A 175 3.34 -10.06 -4.73
CA ALA A 175 2.50 -11.18 -4.35
C ALA A 175 3.00 -11.83 -3.05
N GLU A 176 4.32 -12.03 -2.92
CA GLU A 176 4.95 -12.53 -1.70
C GLU A 176 4.71 -11.59 -0.51
N PHE A 177 4.94 -10.29 -0.69
CA PHE A 177 4.72 -9.27 0.33
C PHE A 177 3.25 -9.23 0.81
N ARG A 178 2.30 -9.51 -0.09
CA ARG A 178 0.86 -9.56 0.21
C ARG A 178 0.37 -10.93 0.66
N GLU A 179 1.26 -11.93 0.72
CA GLU A 179 0.93 -13.32 1.02
C GLU A 179 -0.19 -13.88 0.13
N VAL A 180 -0.15 -13.54 -1.17
CA VAL A 180 -1.08 -14.03 -2.20
C VAL A 180 -0.34 -14.84 -3.26
N ASP A 181 -1.04 -15.80 -3.86
CA ASP A 181 -0.49 -16.59 -4.95
C ASP A 181 -0.29 -15.72 -6.21
N TYR A 182 0.93 -15.71 -6.74
CA TYR A 182 1.19 -15.16 -8.07
C TYR A 182 0.66 -16.13 -9.13
N HIS A 183 -0.36 -15.71 -9.88
CA HIS A 183 -0.90 -16.47 -11.00
C HIS A 183 -0.38 -15.94 -12.33
N GLU A 184 0.24 -16.82 -13.12
CA GLU A 184 0.59 -16.49 -14.50
C GLU A 184 -0.69 -16.29 -15.31
N SER A 185 -0.85 -15.11 -15.91
CA SER A 185 -1.95 -14.87 -16.84
C SER A 185 -1.74 -15.72 -18.09
N VAL A 186 -2.72 -16.55 -18.45
CA VAL A 186 -2.75 -17.23 -19.74
C VAL A 186 -2.82 -16.15 -20.83
N PRO A 187 -1.95 -16.19 -21.86
CA PRO A 187 -2.04 -15.25 -22.97
C PRO A 187 -3.43 -15.32 -23.59
N VAL A 188 -4.14 -14.18 -23.60
CA VAL A 188 -5.36 -14.07 -24.39
C VAL A 188 -4.90 -14.04 -25.84
N SER A 189 -5.13 -15.14 -26.55
CA SER A 189 -4.92 -15.19 -28.00
C SER A 189 -5.88 -14.19 -28.63
N SER A 190 -5.31 -13.13 -29.22
CA SER A 190 -6.03 -12.17 -30.06
C SER A 190 -6.40 -12.79 -31.40
#